data_AF-A0A6P8MSC5-F1
#
_entry.id   AF-A0A6P8MSC5-F1
#
_cell.length_a   1.000
_cell.length_b   1.000
_cell.length_c   1.000
_cell.angle_alpha   90.00
_cell.angle_beta   90.00
_cell.angle_gamma   90.00
#
_symmetry.space_group_name_H-M   'P 1'
#
loop_
_entity.id
_entity.type
_entity.pdbx_description
1 polymer ?
#
loop_
_entity_poly.entity_id
_entity_poly.type
_entity_poly.pdbx_seq_one_letter_code
_entity_poly.pdbx_strand_id
1 'polypeptide(L)'
;MDVFYRQYNTYRILLSILGLWPYHKSIYSTIHRISISVIMLAYIVFEVLSLFKSGITFRNCILTLFATCTVMVFFMRYVTSVAMSPVNVYIFDYLRMTDTTLKDELEVQILMKYVDYSTYIISIFLCLCCSWTILGALYVFTPITLDLLLPLNESRGRYFSYLTMFSHDRIEYVDMVCVNILVVYTIGWFCLAGTELMLAVFAHYVCGLFEITRYE
;
A
#
# COMPACT_ATOMS: atom_id res chain seq x y z
N MET A 1 -25.87 -16.71 -1.86
CA MET A 1 -24.44 -17.01 -2.06
C MET A 1 -23.75 -15.65 -2.05
N ASP A 2 -22.74 -15.41 -1.21
CA ASP A 2 -22.06 -14.10 -1.16
C ASP A 2 -21.23 -13.88 -2.46
N VAL A 3 -21.91 -13.51 -3.55
CA VAL A 3 -21.32 -13.16 -4.84
C VAL A 3 -20.26 -12.08 -4.63
N PHE A 4 -20.58 -11.12 -3.77
CA PHE A 4 -19.67 -10.07 -3.30
C PHE A 4 -18.36 -10.62 -2.72
N TYR A 5 -18.42 -11.63 -1.83
CA TYR A 5 -17.20 -12.23 -1.25
C TYR A 5 -16.35 -12.95 -2.28
N ARG A 6 -16.98 -13.55 -3.29
CA ARG A 6 -16.28 -14.26 -4.35
C ARG A 6 -15.58 -13.28 -5.28
N GLN A 7 -16.26 -12.20 -5.68
CA GLN A 7 -15.74 -11.24 -6.65
C GLN A 7 -14.63 -10.36 -6.05
N TYR A 8 -14.77 -9.94 -4.79
CA TYR A 8 -13.75 -9.14 -4.10
C TYR A 8 -12.72 -9.96 -3.31
N ASN A 9 -12.57 -11.26 -3.60
CA ASN A 9 -11.64 -12.11 -2.85
C ASN A 9 -10.19 -11.60 -2.89
N THR A 10 -9.72 -11.14 -4.05
CA THR A 10 -8.38 -10.56 -4.21
C THR A 10 -8.19 -9.33 -3.32
N TYR A 11 -9.18 -8.45 -3.29
CA TYR A 11 -9.16 -7.25 -2.48
C TYR A 11 -9.22 -7.56 -0.98
N ARG A 12 -10.03 -8.55 -0.59
CA ARG A 12 -10.07 -9.09 0.78
C ARG A 12 -8.72 -9.60 1.23
N ILE A 13 -8.02 -10.36 0.39
CA ILE A 13 -6.68 -10.88 0.71
C ILE A 13 -5.71 -9.73 0.93
N LEU A 14 -5.71 -8.72 0.05
CA LEU A 14 -4.90 -7.51 0.21
C LEU A 14 -5.14 -6.83 1.56
N LEU A 15 -6.40 -6.50 1.87
CA LEU A 15 -6.77 -5.87 3.13
C LEU A 15 -6.43 -6.73 4.36
N SER A 16 -6.52 -8.05 4.23
CA SER A 16 -6.18 -8.97 5.32
C SER A 16 -4.68 -8.98 5.62
N ILE A 17 -3.83 -8.99 4.59
CA ILE A 17 -2.36 -8.90 4.73
C ILE A 17 -1.97 -7.59 5.42
N LEU A 18 -2.64 -6.49 5.08
CA LEU A 18 -2.40 -5.16 5.66
C LEU A 18 -2.99 -5.00 7.08
N GLY A 19 -3.72 -6.00 7.58
CA GLY A 19 -4.48 -5.92 8.83
C GLY A 19 -5.68 -4.98 8.77
N LEU A 20 -6.03 -4.43 7.60
CA LEU A 20 -7.13 -3.48 7.39
C LEU A 20 -8.49 -4.16 7.20
N TRP A 21 -8.54 -5.48 7.03
CA TRP A 21 -9.81 -6.18 6.83
C TRP A 21 -10.77 -5.97 8.02
N PRO A 22 -11.99 -5.46 7.78
CA PRO A 22 -12.88 -4.98 8.85
C PRO A 22 -13.43 -6.09 9.74
N TYR A 23 -13.65 -7.28 9.20
CA TYR A 23 -14.28 -8.39 9.93
C TYR A 23 -13.29 -9.22 10.75
N HIS A 24 -11.97 -9.01 10.58
CA HIS A 24 -10.97 -9.78 11.31
C HIS A 24 -10.62 -9.09 12.64
N LYS A 25 -11.45 -9.30 13.68
CA LYS A 25 -11.16 -8.87 15.06
C LYS A 25 -10.28 -9.89 15.79
N SER A 26 -9.16 -10.28 15.19
CA SER A 26 -8.20 -11.18 15.83
C SER A 26 -7.07 -10.41 16.49
N ILE A 27 -6.40 -11.04 17.47
CA ILE A 27 -5.16 -10.52 18.04
C ILE A 27 -4.11 -10.33 16.93
N TYR A 28 -4.10 -11.22 15.92
CA TYR A 28 -3.19 -11.15 14.78
C TYR A 28 -3.36 -9.89 13.94
N SER A 29 -4.59 -9.43 13.66
CA SER A 29 -4.79 -8.18 12.90
C SER A 29 -4.31 -6.95 13.68
N THR A 30 -4.48 -6.97 14.99
CA THR A 30 -3.97 -5.92 15.89
C THR A 30 -2.44 -5.89 15.88
N ILE A 31 -1.79 -7.04 15.98
CA ILE A 31 -0.33 -7.16 15.87
C ILE A 31 0.16 -6.64 14.52
N HIS A 32 -0.48 -7.02 13.41
CA HIS A 32 -0.11 -6.51 12.08
C HIS A 32 -0.20 -4.98 12.00
N ARG A 33 -1.28 -4.39 12.53
CA ARG A 33 -1.46 -2.93 12.57
C ARG A 33 -0.36 -2.24 13.35
N ILE A 34 -0.07 -2.73 14.55
CA ILE A 34 0.99 -2.17 15.41
C ILE A 34 2.35 -2.30 14.71
N SER A 35 2.67 -3.47 14.15
CA SER A 35 3.94 -3.70 13.46
C SER A 35 4.13 -2.77 12.27
N ILE A 36 3.11 -2.62 11.40
CA ILE A 36 3.17 -1.72 10.24
C ILE A 36 3.34 -0.27 10.69
N SER A 37 2.58 0.17 11.71
CA SER A 37 2.68 1.53 12.25
C SER A 37 4.06 1.80 12.86
N VAL A 38 4.62 0.86 13.61
CA VAL A 38 5.96 0.99 14.22
C VAL A 38 7.05 1.06 13.16
N ILE A 39 6.99 0.21 12.12
CA ILE A 39 7.96 0.23 11.01
C ILE A 39 7.96 1.59 10.30
N MET A 40 6.77 2.11 9.96
CA MET A 40 6.63 3.40 9.30
C MET A 40 7.11 4.55 10.17
N LEU A 41 6.73 4.57 11.46
CA LEU A 41 7.13 5.60 12.39
C LEU A 41 8.65 5.60 12.63
N ALA A 42 9.25 4.41 12.80
CA ALA A 42 10.69 4.27 12.98
C ALA A 42 11.46 4.82 11.76
N TYR A 43 10.99 4.53 10.54
CA TYR A 43 11.58 5.09 9.33
C TYR A 43 11.47 6.63 9.28
N ILE A 44 10.29 7.19 9.57
CA ILE A 44 10.09 8.64 9.60
C ILE A 44 11.03 9.31 10.62
N VAL A 45 11.12 8.76 11.84
CA VAL A 45 12.00 9.29 12.89
C VAL A 45 13.45 9.23 12.44
N PHE A 46 13.88 8.11 11.86
CA PHE A 46 15.25 7.92 11.37
C PHE A 46 15.62 8.94 10.30
N GLU A 47 14.76 9.17 9.32
CA GLU A 47 15.01 10.16 8.27
C GLU A 47 14.98 11.60 8.80
N VAL A 48 14.05 11.93 9.69
CA VAL A 48 14.01 13.26 10.33
C VAL A 48 15.29 13.52 11.12
N LEU A 49 15.78 12.55 11.89
CA LEU A 49 17.07 12.65 12.58
C LEU A 49 18.23 12.82 11.60
N SER A 50 18.15 12.15 10.44
CA SER A 50 19.15 12.28 9.39
C SER A 50 19.25 13.70 8.83
N LEU A 51 18.16 14.47 8.79
CA LEU A 51 18.13 15.87 8.35
C LEU A 51 18.87 16.83 9.29
N PHE A 52 19.11 16.46 10.55
CA PHE A 52 19.82 17.30 11.52
C PHE A 52 21.34 17.07 11.56
N LYS A 53 21.87 16.12 10.78
CA LYS A 53 23.32 15.87 10.73
C LYS A 53 24.08 17.04 10.07
N SER A 54 25.25 17.39 10.60
CA SER A 54 26.13 18.41 10.02
C SER A 54 26.78 17.90 8.72
N GLY A 55 26.83 18.72 7.66
CA GLY A 55 27.48 18.38 6.38
C GLY A 55 26.52 18.08 5.21
N ILE A 56 25.24 18.43 5.34
CA ILE A 56 24.21 18.13 4.35
C ILE A 56 24.32 19.03 3.11
N THR A 57 24.32 18.42 1.92
CA THR A 57 24.13 19.16 0.67
C THR A 57 22.66 19.50 0.44
N PHE A 58 22.38 20.67 -0.13
CA PHE A 58 21.02 21.12 -0.42
C PHE A 58 20.20 20.10 -1.23
N ARG A 59 20.83 19.45 -2.22
CA ARG A 59 20.20 18.41 -3.03
C ARG A 59 19.73 17.21 -2.21
N ASN A 60 20.60 16.69 -1.33
CA ASN A 60 20.25 15.54 -0.49
C ASN A 60 19.16 15.92 0.52
N CYS A 61 19.16 17.15 1.02
CA CYS A 61 18.08 17.68 1.87
C CYS A 61 16.73 17.60 1.18
N ILE A 62 16.62 18.09 -0.07
CA ILE A 62 15.38 18.03 -0.85
C ILE A 62 14.93 16.58 -1.06
N LEU A 63 15.84 15.68 -1.44
CA LEU A 63 15.51 14.27 -1.70
C LEU A 63 14.99 13.57 -0.43
N THR A 64 15.68 13.75 0.70
CA THR A 64 15.26 13.17 1.98
C THR A 64 13.95 13.78 2.45
N LEU A 65 13.74 15.09 2.31
CA LEU A 65 12.45 15.72 2.62
C LEU A 65 11.32 15.14 1.76
N PHE A 66 11.52 15.01 0.46
CA PHE A 66 10.52 14.41 -0.44
C PHE A 66 10.21 12.95 -0.04
N ALA A 67 11.24 12.18 0.29
CA ALA A 67 11.08 10.80 0.75
C ALA A 67 10.28 10.73 2.08
N THR A 68 10.65 11.56 3.06
CA THR A 68 9.96 11.62 4.36
C THR A 68 8.51 12.04 4.22
N CYS A 69 8.21 13.07 3.43
CA CYS A 69 6.85 13.53 3.15
C CYS A 69 6.01 12.41 2.53
N THR A 70 6.58 11.65 1.59
CA THR A 70 5.88 10.52 0.95
C THR A 70 5.49 9.46 1.98
N VAL A 71 6.42 9.05 2.86
CA VAL A 71 6.12 8.05 3.89
C VAL A 71 5.17 8.58 4.97
N MET A 72 5.25 9.87 5.30
CA MET A 72 4.28 10.52 6.20
C MET A 72 2.86 10.45 5.63
N VAL A 73 2.68 10.68 4.33
CA VAL A 73 1.36 10.55 3.67
C VAL A 73 0.85 9.11 3.77
N PHE A 74 1.70 8.11 3.51
CA PHE A 74 1.32 6.70 3.67
C PHE A 74 0.90 6.38 5.10
N PHE A 75 1.67 6.85 6.09
CA PHE A 75 1.38 6.63 7.50
C PHE A 75 0.06 7.30 7.93
N MET A 76 -0.15 8.57 7.57
CA MET A 76 -1.37 9.29 7.88
C MET A 76 -2.61 8.62 7.28
N ARG A 77 -2.52 8.16 6.02
CA ARG A 77 -3.59 7.40 5.37
C ARG A 77 -3.86 6.07 6.08
N TYR A 78 -2.81 5.32 6.40
CA TYR A 78 -2.94 4.05 7.11
C TYR A 78 -3.63 4.20 8.47
N VAL A 79 -3.16 5.15 9.29
CA VAL A 79 -3.74 5.44 10.61
C VAL A 79 -5.21 5.87 10.49
N THR A 80 -5.51 6.74 9.52
CA THR A 80 -6.89 7.18 9.26
C THR A 80 -7.78 5.99 8.91
N SER A 81 -7.32 5.08 8.06
CA SER A 81 -8.10 3.89 7.68
C SER A 81 -8.26 2.87 8.81
N VAL A 82 -7.28 2.75 9.70
CA VAL A 82 -7.42 1.97 10.94
C VAL A 82 -8.46 2.62 11.86
N ALA A 83 -8.43 3.94 12.04
CA ALA A 83 -9.39 4.68 12.85
C ALA A 83 -10.82 4.57 12.29
N MET A 84 -10.96 4.62 10.96
CA MET A 84 -12.23 4.47 10.24
C MET A 84 -12.69 3.01 10.07
N SER A 85 -12.05 2.05 10.74
CA SER A 85 -12.43 0.64 10.68
C SER A 85 -13.92 0.38 10.99
N PRO A 86 -14.60 1.07 11.93
CA PRO A 86 -16.04 0.88 12.15
C PRO A 86 -16.90 1.29 10.95
N VAL A 87 -16.53 2.38 10.27
CA VAL A 87 -17.21 2.85 9.05
C VAL A 87 -17.04 1.84 7.94
N ASN A 88 -15.84 1.27 7.82
CA ASN A 88 -15.55 0.22 6.85
C ASN A 88 -16.45 -1.01 7.07
N VAL A 89 -16.63 -1.46 8.32
CA VAL A 89 -17.58 -2.56 8.64
C VAL A 89 -18.98 -2.21 8.17
N TYR A 90 -19.46 -1.00 8.49
CA TYR A 90 -20.80 -0.54 8.10
C TYR A 90 -20.98 -0.53 6.57
N ILE A 91 -20.00 -0.03 5.82
CA ILE A 91 -20.04 -0.02 4.36
C ILE A 91 -20.15 -1.45 3.83
N PHE A 92 -19.30 -2.37 4.27
CA PHE A 92 -19.35 -3.75 3.78
C PHE A 92 -20.64 -4.48 4.17
N ASP A 93 -21.19 -4.21 5.36
CA ASP A 93 -22.48 -4.78 5.78
C ASP A 93 -23.63 -4.25 4.92
N TYR A 94 -23.61 -2.96 4.57
CA TYR A 94 -24.57 -2.34 3.67
C TYR A 94 -24.52 -2.97 2.26
N LEU A 95 -23.32 -3.15 1.71
CA LEU A 95 -23.12 -3.82 0.42
C LEU A 95 -23.69 -5.24 0.43
N ARG A 96 -23.46 -5.98 1.52
CA ARG A 96 -23.95 -7.35 1.68
C ARG A 96 -25.48 -7.41 1.80
N MET A 97 -26.06 -6.53 2.62
CA MET A 97 -27.51 -6.48 2.78
C MET A 97 -28.20 -6.19 1.44
N THR A 98 -27.67 -5.23 0.69
CA THR A 98 -28.22 -4.84 -0.61
C THR A 98 -28.15 -5.99 -1.63
N ASP A 99 -27.03 -6.72 -1.68
CA ASP A 99 -26.88 -7.93 -2.52
C ASP A 99 -27.94 -9.00 -2.19
N THR A 100 -28.35 -9.13 -0.93
CA THR A 100 -29.41 -10.08 -0.54
C THR A 100 -30.83 -9.62 -0.81
N THR A 101 -31.05 -8.31 -0.98
CA THR A 101 -32.39 -7.75 -1.24
C THR A 101 -32.75 -7.72 -2.71
N LEU A 102 -31.76 -7.58 -3.61
CA LEU A 102 -31.99 -7.65 -5.05
C LEU A 102 -32.45 -9.06 -5.44
N LYS A 103 -33.60 -9.14 -6.11
CA LYS A 103 -34.17 -10.41 -6.60
C LYS A 103 -34.38 -10.42 -8.11
N ASP A 104 -34.50 -9.25 -8.73
CA ASP A 104 -34.69 -9.16 -10.16
C ASP A 104 -33.39 -9.48 -10.91
N GLU A 105 -33.52 -10.25 -11.99
CA GLU A 105 -32.35 -10.71 -12.75
C GLU A 105 -31.67 -9.56 -13.50
N LEU A 106 -32.42 -8.54 -13.96
CA LEU A 106 -31.85 -7.40 -14.68
C LEU A 106 -31.13 -6.44 -13.73
N GLU A 107 -31.69 -6.16 -12.56
CA GLU A 107 -31.02 -5.38 -11.51
C GLU A 107 -29.67 -6.00 -11.12
N VAL A 108 -29.66 -7.33 -10.90
CA VAL A 108 -28.43 -8.08 -10.56
C VAL A 108 -27.41 -7.98 -11.69
N GLN A 109 -27.82 -8.11 -12.95
CA GLN A 109 -26.92 -7.97 -14.10
C GLN A 109 -26.32 -6.56 -14.20
N ILE A 110 -27.11 -5.51 -13.96
CA ILE A 110 -26.63 -4.12 -13.95
C ILE A 110 -25.59 -3.95 -12.84
N LEU A 111 -25.89 -4.39 -11.61
CA LEU A 111 -24.97 -4.27 -10.49
C LEU A 111 -23.67 -5.04 -10.72
N MET A 112 -23.76 -6.29 -11.20
CA MET A 112 -22.60 -7.13 -11.50
C MET A 112 -21.65 -6.47 -12.50
N LYS A 113 -22.16 -5.77 -13.51
CA LYS A 113 -21.34 -5.02 -14.46
C LYS A 113 -20.43 -3.99 -13.77
N TYR A 114 -20.94 -3.27 -12.77
CA TYR A 114 -20.16 -2.31 -12.00
C TYR A 114 -19.18 -2.96 -11.03
N VAL A 115 -19.58 -4.08 -10.42
CA VAL A 115 -18.69 -4.90 -9.59
C VAL A 115 -17.52 -5.41 -10.42
N ASP A 116 -17.74 -5.86 -11.65
CA ASP A 116 -16.69 -6.32 -12.56
C ASP A 116 -15.71 -5.19 -12.93
N TYR A 117 -16.22 -3.98 -13.23
CA TYR A 117 -15.36 -2.82 -13.45
C TYR A 117 -14.47 -2.52 -12.25
N SER A 118 -15.04 -2.51 -11.03
CA SER A 118 -14.24 -2.26 -9.82
C SER A 118 -13.21 -3.36 -9.55
N THR A 119 -13.53 -4.62 -9.85
CA THR A 119 -12.60 -5.76 -9.71
C THR A 119 -11.45 -5.68 -10.71
N TYR A 120 -11.74 -5.22 -11.93
CA TYR A 120 -10.72 -4.94 -12.94
C TYR A 120 -9.79 -3.80 -12.52
N ILE A 121 -10.34 -2.71 -11.97
CA ILE A 121 -9.55 -1.60 -11.41
C ILE A 121 -8.64 -2.07 -10.28
N ILE A 122 -9.15 -2.87 -9.34
CA ILE A 122 -8.35 -3.48 -8.27
C ILE A 122 -7.18 -4.27 -8.86
N SER A 123 -7.45 -5.10 -9.87
CA SER A 123 -6.45 -5.96 -10.51
C SER A 123 -5.35 -5.15 -11.21
N ILE A 124 -5.73 -4.09 -11.94
CA ILE A 124 -4.76 -3.17 -12.56
C ILE A 124 -3.90 -2.51 -11.49
N PHE A 125 -4.51 -1.94 -10.45
CA PHE A 125 -3.78 -1.21 -9.43
C PHE A 125 -2.81 -2.11 -8.65
N LEU A 126 -3.22 -3.34 -8.37
CA LEU A 126 -2.35 -4.35 -7.78
C LEU A 126 -1.18 -4.72 -8.71
N CYS A 127 -1.43 -4.87 -10.01
CA CYS A 127 -0.38 -5.12 -10.99
C CYS A 127 0.64 -3.96 -11.03
N LEU A 128 0.16 -2.71 -10.98
CA LEU A 128 1.02 -1.52 -10.90
C LEU A 128 1.84 -1.50 -9.60
N CYS A 129 1.24 -1.81 -8.45
CA CYS A 129 1.97 -1.91 -7.19
C CYS A 129 3.06 -3.01 -7.28
N CYS A 130 2.71 -4.22 -7.73
CA CYS A 130 3.65 -5.33 -7.87
C CYS A 130 4.79 -5.00 -8.83
N SER A 131 4.49 -4.44 -10.00
CA SER A 131 5.52 -4.04 -10.98
C SER A 131 6.47 -2.99 -10.41
N TRP A 132 5.96 -1.98 -9.70
CA TRP A 132 6.80 -1.01 -8.99
C TRP A 132 7.72 -1.68 -7.97
N THR A 133 7.19 -2.60 -7.16
CA THR A 133 8.02 -3.33 -6.18
C THR A 133 9.09 -4.19 -6.83
N ILE A 134 8.80 -4.85 -7.96
CA ILE A 134 9.75 -5.67 -8.69
C ILE A 134 10.85 -4.79 -9.29
N LEU A 135 10.49 -3.68 -9.93
CA LEU A 135 11.46 -2.74 -10.50
C LEU A 135 12.36 -2.15 -9.40
N GLY A 136 11.79 -1.76 -8.26
CA GLY A 136 12.55 -1.29 -7.10
C GLY A 136 13.49 -2.35 -6.56
N ALA A 137 13.03 -3.61 -6.45
CA ALA A 137 13.86 -4.72 -6.00
C ALA A 137 15.01 -4.99 -6.96
N LEU A 138 14.76 -5.06 -8.27
CA LEU A 138 15.80 -5.20 -9.28
C LEU A 138 16.84 -4.09 -9.13
N TYR A 139 16.39 -2.85 -9.01
CA TYR A 139 17.28 -1.70 -8.85
C TYR A 139 18.16 -1.77 -7.60
N VAL A 140 17.62 -2.24 -6.46
CA VAL A 140 18.39 -2.43 -5.20
C VAL A 140 19.36 -3.62 -5.29
N PHE A 141 18.91 -4.75 -5.83
CA PHE A 141 19.67 -6.00 -5.80
C PHE A 141 20.67 -6.15 -6.96
N THR A 142 20.50 -5.45 -8.08
CA THR A 142 21.47 -5.49 -9.19
C THR A 142 22.90 -5.15 -8.75
N PRO A 143 23.17 -4.01 -8.08
CA PRO A 143 24.55 -3.70 -7.70
C PRO A 143 25.09 -4.68 -6.64
N ILE A 144 24.25 -5.18 -5.73
CA ILE A 144 24.61 -6.16 -4.69
C ILE A 144 25.04 -7.50 -5.33
N THR A 145 24.20 -8.03 -6.23
CA THR A 145 24.47 -9.30 -6.91
C THR A 145 25.68 -9.20 -7.83
N LEU A 146 25.85 -8.07 -8.51
CA LEU A 146 26.98 -7.85 -9.38
C LEU A 146 28.29 -7.74 -8.57
N ASP A 147 28.27 -7.21 -7.34
CA ASP A 147 29.47 -7.15 -6.48
C ASP A 147 29.90 -8.53 -5.99
N LEU A 148 28.92 -9.43 -5.77
CA LEU A 148 29.17 -10.83 -5.42
C LEU A 148 29.78 -11.62 -6.59
N LEU A 149 29.26 -11.42 -7.80
CA LEU A 149 29.65 -12.20 -8.99
C LEU A 149 30.90 -11.64 -9.68
N LEU A 150 31.04 -10.31 -9.72
CA LEU A 150 32.12 -9.61 -10.39
C LEU A 150 32.57 -8.42 -9.53
N PRO A 151 33.37 -8.69 -8.47
CA PRO A 151 33.85 -7.65 -7.58
C PRO A 151 34.79 -6.71 -8.34
N LEU A 152 34.54 -5.39 -8.22
CA LEU A 152 35.45 -4.36 -8.69
C LEU A 152 36.39 -3.93 -7.58
N ASN A 153 37.52 -3.33 -7.97
CA ASN A 153 38.48 -2.73 -7.06
C ASN A 153 37.90 -1.50 -6.33
N GLU A 154 36.87 -0.86 -6.91
CA GLU A 154 36.07 0.19 -6.28
C GLU A 154 34.63 -0.30 -6.07
N SER A 155 34.03 0.06 -4.94
CA SER A 155 32.64 -0.31 -4.61
C SER A 155 31.65 0.37 -5.56
N ARG A 156 30.68 -0.39 -6.09
CA ARG A 156 29.61 0.19 -6.91
C ARG A 156 28.72 1.12 -6.08
N GLY A 157 28.40 2.28 -6.63
CA GLY A 157 27.47 3.22 -6.00
C GLY A 157 26.10 2.60 -5.75
N ARG A 158 25.61 2.70 -4.52
CA ARG A 158 24.25 2.30 -4.13
C ARG A 158 23.34 3.51 -4.27
N TYR A 159 22.37 3.46 -5.17
CA TYR A 159 21.56 4.63 -5.51
C TYR A 159 20.47 4.95 -4.48
N PHE A 160 19.92 3.93 -3.81
CA PHE A 160 18.98 4.13 -2.70
C PHE A 160 19.62 4.81 -1.49
N SER A 161 20.94 4.76 -1.38
CA SER A 161 21.72 5.48 -0.37
C SER A 161 21.63 7.00 -0.48
N TYR A 162 21.19 7.54 -1.63
CA TYR A 162 20.92 8.97 -1.76
C TYR A 162 19.59 9.39 -1.14
N LEU A 163 18.67 8.45 -0.91
CA LEU A 163 17.37 8.75 -0.29
C LEU A 163 17.49 8.95 1.23
N THR A 164 18.48 8.31 1.85
CA THR A 164 18.72 8.37 3.30
C THR A 164 20.14 8.87 3.56
N MET A 165 20.30 9.95 4.30
CA MET A 165 21.65 10.50 4.50
C MET A 165 22.49 9.65 5.46
N PHE A 166 21.87 8.79 6.26
CA PHE A 166 22.57 7.88 7.17
C PHE A 166 23.50 6.89 6.46
N SER A 167 23.21 6.58 5.20
CA SER A 167 23.99 5.66 4.39
C SER A 167 25.35 6.23 3.93
N HIS A 168 25.56 7.55 3.99
CA HIS A 168 26.77 8.18 3.42
C HIS A 168 28.02 7.96 4.30
N ASP A 169 27.86 7.92 5.63
CA ASP A 169 28.99 7.82 6.57
C ASP A 169 29.39 6.36 6.91
N ARG A 170 28.52 5.38 6.64
CA ARG A 170 28.76 3.98 7.03
C ARG A 170 28.49 3.01 5.88
N ILE A 171 29.53 2.79 5.08
CA ILE A 171 29.54 1.88 3.92
C ILE A 171 29.11 0.45 4.30
N GLU A 172 29.36 0.02 5.54
CA GLU A 172 29.04 -1.32 6.04
C GLU A 172 27.53 -1.64 6.13
N TYR A 173 26.66 -0.64 6.27
CA TYR A 173 25.21 -0.85 6.48
C TYR A 173 24.34 -0.39 5.30
N VAL A 174 24.97 0.08 4.23
CA VAL A 174 24.33 0.68 3.06
C VAL A 174 23.32 -0.27 2.40
N ASP A 175 23.66 -1.55 2.28
CA ASP A 175 22.81 -2.55 1.66
C ASP A 175 21.57 -2.85 2.49
N MET A 176 21.76 -2.96 3.81
CA MET A 176 20.66 -3.17 4.76
C MET A 176 19.69 -1.98 4.75
N VAL A 177 20.22 -0.76 4.68
CA VAL A 177 19.41 0.46 4.58
C VAL A 177 18.63 0.50 3.27
N CYS A 178 19.26 0.18 2.13
CA CYS A 178 18.57 0.14 0.84
C CYS A 178 17.41 -0.87 0.83
N VAL A 179 17.62 -2.06 1.40
CA VAL A 179 16.57 -3.07 1.55
C VAL A 179 15.46 -2.60 2.48
N ASN A 180 15.80 -1.92 3.60
CA ASN A 180 14.80 -1.38 4.52
C ASN A 180 13.91 -0.33 3.84
N ILE A 181 14.48 0.59 3.07
CA ILE A 181 13.72 1.59 2.31
C ILE A 181 12.77 0.89 1.33
N LEU A 182 13.28 -0.09 0.57
CA LEU A 182 12.45 -0.86 -0.36
C LEU A 182 11.24 -1.46 0.37
N VAL A 183 11.47 -2.13 1.50
CA VAL A 183 10.40 -2.72 2.31
C VAL A 183 9.40 -1.66 2.77
N VAL A 184 9.84 -0.56 3.36
CA VAL A 184 8.95 0.52 3.84
C VAL A 184 8.09 1.07 2.70
N TYR A 185 8.69 1.38 1.56
CA TYR A 185 7.96 1.87 0.39
C TYR A 185 6.99 0.82 -0.18
N THR A 186 7.36 -0.46 -0.21
CA THR A 186 6.44 -1.52 -0.67
C THR A 186 5.21 -1.59 0.23
N ILE A 187 5.39 -1.61 1.55
CA ILE A 187 4.29 -1.62 2.53
C ILE A 187 3.43 -0.37 2.34
N GLY A 188 4.05 0.80 2.16
CA GLY A 188 3.36 2.07 1.97
C GLY A 188 2.48 2.09 0.72
N TRP A 189 2.99 1.60 -0.41
CA TRP A 189 2.22 1.47 -1.65
C TRP A 189 1.03 0.54 -1.51
N PHE A 190 1.21 -0.63 -0.87
CA PHE A 190 0.10 -1.53 -0.63
C PHE A 190 -0.92 -0.96 0.36
N CYS A 191 -0.48 -0.23 1.39
CA CYS A 191 -1.37 0.48 2.30
C CYS A 191 -2.25 1.47 1.52
N LEU A 192 -1.63 2.33 0.70
CA LEU A 192 -2.35 3.30 -0.12
C LEU A 192 -3.31 2.61 -1.09
N ALA A 193 -2.87 1.54 -1.76
CA ALA A 193 -3.71 0.73 -2.63
C ALA A 193 -4.94 0.20 -1.89
N GLY A 194 -4.73 -0.39 -0.71
CA GLY A 194 -5.81 -0.91 0.12
C GLY A 194 -6.86 0.15 0.45
N THR A 195 -6.42 1.35 0.84
CA THR A 195 -7.32 2.43 1.29
C THR A 195 -8.06 3.10 0.13
N GLU A 196 -7.37 3.42 -0.96
CA GLU A 196 -7.95 4.13 -2.11
C GLU A 196 -8.88 3.23 -2.92
N LEU A 197 -8.51 1.95 -3.09
CA LEU A 197 -9.38 0.98 -3.77
C LEU A 197 -10.69 0.76 -3.01
N MET A 198 -10.73 0.97 -1.69
CA MET A 198 -11.98 0.85 -0.91
C MET A 198 -13.01 1.88 -1.38
N LEU A 199 -12.56 3.12 -1.54
CA LEU A 199 -13.39 4.23 -2.00
C LEU A 199 -13.85 3.99 -3.44
N ALA A 200 -12.97 3.47 -4.30
CA ALA A 200 -13.32 3.12 -5.67
C ALA A 200 -14.39 2.03 -5.73
N VAL A 201 -14.26 0.95 -4.93
CA VAL A 201 -15.26 -0.12 -4.84
C VAL A 201 -16.61 0.44 -4.42
N PHE A 202 -16.64 1.26 -3.35
CA PHE A 202 -17.88 1.86 -2.87
C PHE A 202 -18.51 2.79 -3.91
N ALA A 203 -17.72 3.64 -4.57
CA ALA A 203 -18.20 4.55 -5.60
C ALA A 203 -18.82 3.80 -6.79
N HIS A 204 -18.14 2.77 -7.31
CA HIS A 204 -18.67 1.95 -8.40
C HIS A 204 -19.94 1.21 -8.01
N TYR A 205 -20.01 0.70 -6.77
CA TYR A 205 -21.22 0.03 -6.28
C TYR A 205 -22.42 0.98 -6.22
N VAL A 206 -22.22 2.19 -5.66
CA VAL A 206 -23.27 3.22 -5.59
C VAL A 206 -23.71 3.66 -6.99
N CYS A 207 -22.79 3.79 -7.95
CA CYS A 207 -23.14 4.04 -9.35
C CYS A 207 -24.02 2.92 -9.94
N GLY A 208 -23.75 1.66 -9.59
CA GLY A 208 -24.59 0.53 -9.98
C GLY A 208 -26.01 0.63 -9.42
N LEU A 209 -26.15 1.02 -8.14
CA LEU A 209 -27.45 1.26 -7.53
C LEU A 209 -28.22 2.40 -8.18
N PHE A 210 -27.55 3.51 -8.51
CA PHE A 210 -28.21 4.62 -9.22
C PHE A 210 -28.71 4.21 -10.60
N GLU A 211 -27.95 3.38 -11.33
CA GLU A 211 -28.38 2.88 -12.64
C GLU A 211 -29.60 1.97 -12.52
N ILE A 212 -29.68 1.14 -11.45
CA ILE A 212 -30.87 0.33 -11.14
C ILE A 212 -32.10 1.24 -10.91
N THR A 213 -31.97 2.27 -10.07
CA THR A 213 -33.09 3.19 -9.79
C THR A 213 -33.53 4.02 -11.01
N ARG A 214 -32.68 4.16 -12.03
CA ARG A 214 -33.04 4.82 -13.30
C ARG A 214 -33.74 3.86 -14.27
N TYR A 215 -33.53 2.56 -14.10
CA TYR A 215 -34.10 1.51 -14.92
C TYR A 215 -35.54 1.18 -14.49
N GLU A 216 -35.81 1.23 -13.18
CA GLU A 216 -37.18 1.20 -12.59
C GLU A 216 -38.06 2.36 -13.08
#